data_AF-F7X217-F1
#
_entry.id   AF-F7X217-F1
#
_cell.length_a   1.000
_cell.length_b   1.000
_cell.length_c   1.000
_cell.angle_alpha   90.00
_cell.angle_beta   90.00
_cell.angle_gamma   90.00
#
_symmetry.space_group_name_H-M   'P 1'
#
loop_
_entity.id
_entity.type
_entity.pdbx_description
1 polymer ?
#
loop_
_entity_poly.entity_id
_entity_poly.type
_entity_poly.pdbx_seq_one_letter_code
_entity_poly.pdbx_strand_id
1 'polypeptide(L)' 'MPSRHVTDHQMRLFMKYRQTHSVELAAAKASISRATAFRMEKEQRLPSQTKPPRGRRRPDPLEHDFDAEVVPHN' A
#
# COMPACT_ATOMS: atom_id res chain seq x y z
N MET A 1 -0.62 -16.32 -17.84
CA MET A 1 -1.18 -16.19 -16.48
C MET A 1 -0.84 -14.80 -15.96
N PRO A 2 -1.81 -13.93 -15.65
CA PRO A 2 -1.51 -12.63 -15.06
C PRO A 2 -0.80 -12.82 -13.72
N SER A 3 0.24 -12.03 -13.46
CA SER A 3 1.00 -12.10 -12.21
C SER A 3 0.13 -11.66 -11.03
N ARG A 4 0.12 -12.44 -9.95
CA ARG A 4 -0.56 -12.06 -8.70
C ARG A 4 0.15 -10.85 -8.08
N HIS A 5 -0.62 -9.83 -7.71
CA HIS A 5 -0.08 -8.66 -7.02
C HIS A 5 0.52 -9.05 -5.66
N VAL A 6 1.64 -8.41 -5.32
CA VAL A 6 2.23 -8.52 -3.99
C VAL A 6 1.32 -7.84 -2.97
N THR A 7 1.09 -8.49 -1.84
CA THR A 7 0.38 -7.94 -0.70
C THR A 7 1.31 -7.22 0.29
N ASP A 8 0.76 -6.30 1.06
CA ASP A 8 1.49 -5.63 2.16
C ASP A 8 2.04 -6.62 3.19
N HIS A 9 1.34 -7.74 3.40
CA HIS A 9 1.80 -8.80 4.30
C HIS A 9 3.10 -9.44 3.81
N GLN A 10 3.17 -9.79 2.51
CA GLN A 10 4.39 -10.33 1.91
C GLN A 10 5.55 -9.33 1.98
N MET A 11 5.30 -8.04 1.73
CA MET A 11 6.35 -7.02 1.85
C MET A 11 6.81 -6.84 3.30
N ARG A 12 5.90 -6.88 4.28
CA ARG A 12 6.26 -6.79 5.70
C ARG A 12 7.05 -7.99 6.18
N LEU A 13 6.69 -9.19 5.75
CA LEU A 13 7.48 -10.41 5.99
C LEU A 13 8.87 -10.30 5.36
N PHE A 14 8.95 -9.87 4.11
CA PHE A 14 10.23 -9.66 3.42
C PHE A 14 11.12 -8.67 4.17
N MET A 15 10.59 -7.50 4.53
CA MET A 15 11.29 -6.48 5.30
C MET A 15 11.79 -7.00 6.66
N LYS A 16 10.99 -7.81 7.35
CA LYS A 16 11.40 -8.47 8.61
C LYS A 16 12.56 -9.45 8.38
N TYR A 17 12.49 -10.31 7.37
CA TYR A 17 13.54 -11.28 7.10
C TYR A 17 14.82 -10.66 6.53
N ARG A 18 14.73 -9.55 5.79
CA ARG A 18 15.88 -8.83 5.23
C ARG A 18 16.83 -8.25 6.27
N GLN A 19 16.37 -8.05 7.50
CA GLN A 19 17.22 -7.61 8.60
C GLN A 19 18.34 -8.61 8.93
N THR A 20 18.11 -9.90 8.63
CA THR A 20 19.01 -11.00 9.05
C THR A 20 19.39 -11.96 7.92
N HIS A 21 18.65 -11.97 6.81
CA HIS A 21 18.85 -12.92 5.72
C HIS A 21 19.14 -12.21 4.40
N SER A 22 19.82 -12.90 3.47
CA SER A 22 20.03 -12.44 2.10
C SER A 22 18.71 -12.18 1.36
N VAL A 23 18.76 -11.38 0.30
CA VAL A 23 17.57 -11.01 -0.50
C VAL A 23 16.81 -12.23 -0.99
N GLU A 24 17.51 -13.23 -1.52
CA GLU A 24 16.88 -14.44 -2.08
C GLU A 24 16.19 -15.29 -1.01
N LEU A 25 16.82 -15.43 0.16
CA LEU A 25 16.29 -16.24 1.26
C LEU A 25 15.09 -15.55 1.91
N ALA A 26 15.15 -14.23 2.10
CA ALA A 26 14.01 -13.44 2.57
C ALA A 26 12.84 -13.49 1.57
N ALA A 27 13.12 -13.46 0.26
CA ALA A 27 12.11 -13.57 -0.79
C ALA A 27 11.38 -14.92 -0.75
N ALA A 28 12.15 -16.02 -0.63
CA ALA A 28 11.60 -17.35 -0.50
C ALA A 28 10.70 -17.47 0.74
N LYS A 29 11.16 -16.95 1.89
CA LYS A 29 10.38 -16.94 3.14
C LYS A 29 9.11 -16.08 3.07
N ALA A 30 9.11 -15.04 2.24
CA ALA A 30 7.96 -14.16 2.03
C ALA A 30 7.07 -14.60 0.86
N SER A 31 7.34 -15.76 0.24
CA SER A 31 6.60 -16.29 -0.92
C SER A 31 6.53 -15.30 -2.09
N ILE A 32 7.64 -14.62 -2.39
CA ILE A 32 7.78 -13.69 -3.53
C ILE A 32 8.97 -14.07 -4.42
N SER A 33 8.92 -13.65 -5.69
CA SER A 33 10.01 -13.91 -6.63
C SER A 33 11.25 -13.06 -6.32
N ARG A 34 12.43 -13.58 -6.67
CA ARG A 34 13.71 -12.85 -6.54
C ARG A 34 13.68 -11.48 -7.22
N ALA A 35 13.18 -11.43 -8.46
CA ALA A 35 13.03 -10.17 -9.20
C ALA A 35 12.18 -9.13 -8.44
N THR A 36 11.12 -9.58 -7.78
CA THR A 36 10.26 -8.71 -6.97
C THR A 36 10.96 -8.24 -5.69
N ALA A 37 11.70 -9.12 -5.03
CA ALA A 37 12.47 -8.78 -3.84
C ALA A 37 13.54 -7.72 -4.12
N PHE A 38 14.25 -7.81 -5.25
CA PHE A 38 15.21 -6.77 -5.67
C PHE A 38 14.54 -5.43 -6.01
N ARG A 39 13.28 -5.43 -6.49
CA ARG A 39 12.50 -4.18 -6.64
C ARG A 39 12.14 -3.60 -5.27
N MET A 40 11.64 -4.43 -4.36
CA MET A 40 11.29 -4.02 -2.99
C MET A 40 12.47 -3.51 -2.19
N GLU A 41 13.67 -4.04 -2.42
CA GLU A 41 14.88 -3.54 -1.77
C GLU A 41 15.19 -2.08 -2.15
N LYS A 42 14.83 -1.69 -3.37
CA LYS A 42 14.98 -0.31 -3.85
C LYS A 42 13.82 0.60 -3.42
N GLU A 43 12.67 0.04 -3.04
CA GLU A 43 11.47 0.78 -2.67
C GLU A 43 11.29 0.87 -1.14
N GLN A 44 11.21 2.08 -0.60
CA GLN A 44 11.03 2.31 0.85
C GLN A 44 9.58 2.26 1.35
N ARG A 45 8.60 2.04 0.47
CA ARG A 45 7.16 2.18 0.79
C ARG A 45 6.38 0.92 0.47
N LEU A 46 5.31 0.67 1.24
CA LEU A 46 4.42 -0.48 1.01
C LEU A 46 3.64 -0.30 -0.32
N PRO A 47 3.23 -1.39 -0.99
CA PRO A 47 2.51 -1.31 -2.26
C PRO A 47 1.19 -0.55 -2.14
N SER A 48 0.54 -0.60 -0.99
CA SER A 48 -0.66 0.19 -0.68
C SER A 48 -0.40 1.70 -0.57
N GLN A 49 0.81 2.10 -0.18
CA GLN A 49 1.19 3.51 0.00
C GLN A 49 1.64 4.17 -1.30
N THR A 50 1.99 3.37 -2.32
CA THR A 50 2.42 3.89 -3.63
C THR A 50 1.23 4.27 -4.52
N LYS A 51 0.03 3.74 -4.25
CA LYS A 51 -1.14 4.02 -5.09
C LYS A 51 -1.72 5.39 -4.76
N PRO A 52 -1.94 6.27 -5.75
CA PRO A 52 -2.66 7.51 -5.52
C PRO A 52 -4.08 7.18 -5.03
N PRO A 53 -4.66 8.02 -4.15
CA PRO A 53 -6.05 7.87 -3.76
C PRO A 53 -6.91 7.84 -5.02
N ARG A 54 -7.80 6.84 -5.11
CA ARG A 54 -8.71 6.76 -6.25
C ARG A 54 -9.62 7.98 -6.22
N GLY A 55 -9.62 8.76 -7.30
CA GLY A 55 -10.56 9.86 -7.44
C GLY A 55 -12.01 9.38 -7.35
N ARG A 56 -12.90 10.27 -6.87
CA ARG A 56 -14.34 10.04 -6.87
C ARG A 56 -14.84 10.08 -8.33
N ARG A 57 -15.64 9.09 -8.72
CA ARG A 57 -16.25 9.05 -10.07
C ARG A 57 -17.52 9.90 -10.18
N ARG A 58 -18.08 10.32 -9.04
CA ARG A 58 -19.24 11.20 -8.95
C ARG A 58 -18.91 12.43 -8.10
N PRO A 59 -19.56 13.58 -8.36
CA PRO A 59 -19.56 14.75 -7.47
C PRO A 59 -20.06 14.40 -6.06
N ASP A 60 -19.72 15.20 -5.04
CA ASP A 60 -20.16 14.92 -3.67
C ASP A 60 -21.61 15.34 -3.47
N PRO A 61 -22.54 14.40 -3.19
CA PRO A 61 -23.93 14.78 -2.94
C PRO A 61 -24.08 15.68 -1.70
N LEU A 62 -23.10 15.70 -0.80
CA LEU A 62 -23.10 16.53 0.42
C LEU A 62 -22.23 17.79 0.29
N GLU A 63 -21.66 18.07 -0.90
CA GLU A 63 -20.75 19.22 -1.10
C GLU A 63 -21.38 20.53 -0.64
N HIS A 64 -22.68 20.69 -0.86
CA HIS A 64 -23.45 21.90 -0.54
C HIS A 64 -23.95 21.96 0.90
N ASP A 65 -23.96 20.85 1.63
CA ASP A 65 -24.50 20.81 3.00
C ASP A 65 -23.49 21.31 4.03
N PHE A 66 -22.20 21.23 3.72
CA PHE A 66 -21.11 21.64 4.62
C PHE A 66 -20.78 23.14 4.57
N ASP A 67 -21.41 23.92 3.68
CA ASP A 67 -21.29 25.39 3.64
C ASP A 67 -22.18 26.08 4.70
N ALA A 68 -23.08 25.34 5.34
CA ALA A 68 -23.97 25.89 6.37
C ALA A 68 -23.22 26.06 7.70
N GLU A 69 -23.08 27.31 8.16
CA GLU A 69 -22.52 27.65 9.47
C GLU A 69 -23.31 26.97 10.59
N VAL A 70 -22.64 26.14 11.39
CA VAL A 70 -23.26 25.41 12.51
C VAL A 70 -23.44 26.37 13.68
N VAL A 71 -24.64 26.95 13.81
CA VAL A 71 -24.98 27.84 14.92
C VAL A 71 -25.45 27.02 16.13
N PRO A 72 -24.79 27.14 17.31
CA PRO A 72 -25.28 26.51 18.54
C PRO A 72 -26.58 27.19 18.99
N HIS A 73 -27.57 26.38 19.36
CA HIS A 73 -28.82 26.89 19.93
C HIS A 73 -28.63 27.06 21.46
N ASN A 74 -28.96 28.26 21.97
CA ASN A 74 -28.95 28.59 23.41
C ASN A 74 -30.15 28.00 24.15
#